data_AF-A0A7X8X5D1-F1
#
_entry.id   AF-A0A7X8X5D1-F1
#
_cell.length_a   1.000
_cell.length_b   1.000
_cell.length_c   1.000
_cell.angle_alpha   90.00
_cell.angle_beta   90.00
_cell.angle_gamma   90.00
#
_symmetry.space_group_name_H-M   'P 1'
#
loop_
_entity.id
_entity.type
_entity.pdbx_description
1 polymer ?
#
loop_
_entity_poly.entity_id
_entity_poly.type
_entity_poly.pdbx_seq_one_letter_code
_entity_poly.pdbx_strand_id
1 'polypeptide(L)'
;ALVSATGNGPSLTSATIGRVVDMGLSDPFNLGAAMAPAAVDTIQAHLRDLGRDPSYYDLIATGDLGSVGYHIACDLFKKHRINVPEGTYIDCGILIYQDDQPVIAGGSGCGCSAVVTYGHFMKRILKGELKRILVVGTGALLSPLSYQQKESIPCIAHAVSIES
;
A
#
# COMPACT_ATOMS: atom_id res chain seq x y z
N ALA A 1 -7.74 25.23 -5.37
CA ALA A 1 -8.14 23.99 -4.66
C ALA A 1 -6.94 23.06 -4.62
N LEU A 2 -6.76 22.27 -3.54
CA LEU A 2 -5.62 21.34 -3.40
C LEU A 2 -5.76 20.12 -4.33
N VAL A 3 -6.99 19.67 -4.56
CA VAL A 3 -7.39 18.74 -5.64
C VAL A 3 -8.45 19.47 -6.47
N SER A 4 -8.37 19.36 -7.79
CA SER A 4 -9.20 20.12 -8.75
C SER A 4 -9.45 19.30 -10.00
N ALA A 5 -10.58 19.52 -10.68
CA ALA A 5 -10.87 18.91 -11.98
C ALA A 5 -9.93 19.43 -13.10
N THR A 6 -9.31 20.59 -12.89
CA THR A 6 -8.37 21.21 -13.84
C THR A 6 -7.12 21.72 -13.12
N GLY A 7 -5.96 21.55 -13.74
CA GLY A 7 -4.66 22.03 -13.25
C GLY A 7 -3.49 21.49 -14.08
N ASN A 8 -2.27 21.93 -13.75
CA ASN A 8 -1.03 21.53 -14.45
C ASN A 8 -0.16 20.56 -13.64
N GLY A 9 -0.69 20.02 -12.53
CA GLY A 9 0.02 19.08 -11.67
C GLY A 9 -0.28 17.62 -12.02
N PRO A 10 0.33 16.67 -11.30
CA PRO A 10 0.00 15.26 -11.44
C PRO A 10 -1.50 15.00 -11.26
N SER A 11 -2.03 14.12 -12.09
CA SER A 11 -3.44 13.78 -12.18
C SER A 11 -3.77 12.53 -11.36
N LEU A 12 -4.89 12.57 -10.66
CA LEU A 12 -5.51 11.39 -10.07
C LEU A 12 -6.32 10.70 -11.17
N THR A 13 -5.82 9.58 -11.71
CA THR A 13 -6.42 8.95 -12.91
C THR A 13 -7.44 7.87 -12.59
N SER A 14 -7.34 7.23 -11.42
CA SER A 14 -8.27 6.20 -10.96
C SER A 14 -8.12 5.95 -9.46
N ALA A 15 -9.15 5.35 -8.87
CA ALA A 15 -9.13 4.88 -7.50
C ALA A 15 -9.85 3.52 -7.41
N THR A 16 -9.40 2.67 -6.50
CA THR A 16 -10.06 1.40 -6.18
C THR A 16 -10.37 1.37 -4.70
N ILE A 17 -11.67 1.31 -4.41
CA ILE A 17 -12.16 1.12 -3.05
C ILE A 17 -12.05 -0.38 -2.74
N GLY A 18 -11.11 -0.77 -1.89
CA GLY A 18 -11.02 -2.16 -1.47
C GLY A 18 -12.16 -2.59 -0.56
N ARG A 19 -12.17 -3.89 -0.31
CA ARG A 19 -13.10 -4.58 0.58
C ARG A 19 -12.36 -5.08 1.81
N VAL A 20 -13.12 -5.39 2.85
CA VAL A 20 -12.58 -6.05 4.04
C VAL A 20 -12.10 -7.45 3.67
N VAL A 21 -10.88 -7.77 4.09
CA VAL A 21 -10.28 -9.10 4.01
C VAL A 21 -9.89 -9.52 5.42
N ASP A 22 -10.38 -10.68 5.85
CA ASP A 22 -10.05 -11.27 7.14
C ASP A 22 -9.60 -12.72 6.90
N MET A 23 -8.34 -12.99 7.26
CA MET A 23 -7.70 -14.31 7.10
C MET A 23 -7.61 -15.06 8.43
N GLY A 24 -8.32 -14.61 9.47
CA GLY A 24 -8.38 -15.25 10.78
C GLY A 24 -7.18 -14.97 11.69
N LEU A 25 -6.38 -13.94 11.40
CA LEU A 25 -5.28 -13.53 12.26
C LEU A 25 -5.83 -12.76 13.47
N SER A 26 -5.38 -13.12 14.68
CA SER A 26 -5.81 -12.49 15.93
C SER A 26 -4.66 -11.85 16.71
N ASP A 27 -3.41 -11.98 16.25
CA ASP A 27 -2.23 -11.43 16.91
C ASP A 27 -2.05 -9.93 16.57
N PRO A 28 -2.24 -9.01 17.52
CA PRO A 28 -2.14 -7.57 17.27
C PRO A 28 -0.69 -7.10 17.07
N PHE A 29 0.31 -7.95 17.33
CA PHE A 29 1.72 -7.63 17.08
C PHE A 29 2.17 -8.03 15.67
N ASN A 30 1.31 -8.68 14.89
CA ASN A 30 1.60 -9.15 13.53
C ASN A 30 0.67 -8.52 12.48
N LEU A 31 0.50 -7.19 12.55
CA LEU A 31 -0.41 -6.45 11.66
C LEU A 31 0.03 -6.50 10.19
N GLY A 32 1.34 -6.53 9.90
CA GLY A 32 1.84 -6.64 8.52
C GLY A 32 1.32 -7.90 7.83
N ALA A 33 1.31 -9.04 8.53
CA ALA A 33 0.75 -10.28 8.01
C ALA A 33 -0.77 -10.23 7.84
N ALA A 34 -1.49 -9.53 8.74
CA ALA A 34 -2.93 -9.38 8.64
C ALA A 34 -3.34 -8.48 7.46
N MET A 35 -2.58 -7.42 7.18
CA MET A 35 -2.88 -6.42 6.15
C MET A 35 -2.44 -6.81 4.73
N ALA A 36 -1.38 -7.60 4.58
CA ALA A 36 -0.85 -7.99 3.26
C ALA A 36 -1.90 -8.60 2.31
N PRO A 37 -2.81 -9.50 2.76
CA PRO A 37 -3.90 -10.01 1.93
C PRO A 37 -4.84 -8.91 1.40
N ALA A 38 -5.20 -7.94 2.23
CA ALA A 38 -6.05 -6.82 1.81
C ALA A 38 -5.37 -5.94 0.77
N ALA A 39 -4.07 -5.66 0.94
CA ALA A 39 -3.27 -4.91 -0.03
C ALA A 39 -3.25 -5.61 -1.40
N VAL A 40 -2.96 -6.91 -1.42
CA VAL A 40 -2.86 -7.70 -2.65
C VAL A 40 -4.22 -7.86 -3.32
N ASP A 41 -5.30 -8.06 -2.56
CA ASP A 41 -6.67 -8.11 -3.10
C ASP A 41 -7.04 -6.81 -3.81
N THR A 42 -6.77 -5.66 -3.19
CA THR A 42 -7.04 -4.34 -3.79
C THR A 42 -6.17 -4.08 -5.02
N ILE A 43 -4.88 -4.43 -5.00
CA ILE A 43 -3.99 -4.28 -6.16
C ILE A 43 -4.45 -5.17 -7.31
N GLN A 44 -4.80 -6.43 -7.03
CA GLN A 44 -5.30 -7.36 -8.03
C GLN A 44 -6.61 -6.87 -8.65
N ALA A 45 -7.55 -6.41 -7.82
CA ALA A 45 -8.82 -5.85 -8.28
C ALA A 45 -8.59 -4.63 -9.18
N HIS A 46 -7.73 -3.70 -8.74
CA HIS A 46 -7.38 -2.51 -9.49
C HIS A 46 -6.81 -2.83 -10.88
N LEU A 47 -5.85 -3.74 -10.96
CA LEU A 47 -5.22 -4.16 -12.22
C LEU A 47 -6.22 -4.84 -13.15
N ARG A 48 -7.03 -5.77 -12.61
CA ARG A 48 -8.06 -6.49 -13.36
C ARG A 48 -9.11 -5.54 -13.91
N ASP A 49 -9.67 -4.67 -13.07
CA ASP A 49 -10.82 -3.83 -13.40
C ASP A 49 -10.44 -2.75 -14.43
N LEU A 50 -9.17 -2.32 -14.44
CA LEU A 50 -8.64 -1.38 -15.43
C LEU A 50 -7.96 -2.05 -16.63
N GLY A 51 -7.87 -3.38 -16.65
CA GLY A 51 -7.17 -4.14 -17.70
C GLY A 51 -5.68 -3.79 -17.80
N ARG A 52 -5.02 -3.51 -16.67
CA ARG A 52 -3.61 -3.09 -16.59
C ARG A 52 -2.72 -4.23 -16.14
N ASP A 53 -1.53 -4.32 -16.74
CA ASP A 53 -0.43 -5.12 -16.21
C ASP A 53 0.29 -4.35 -15.10
N PRO A 54 0.88 -5.00 -14.07
CA PRO A 54 1.69 -4.31 -13.07
C PRO A 54 2.76 -3.38 -13.67
N SER A 55 3.36 -3.74 -14.81
CA SER A 55 4.35 -2.92 -15.53
C SER A 55 3.79 -1.61 -16.11
N TYR A 56 2.47 -1.40 -16.06
CA TYR A 56 1.88 -0.09 -16.32
C TYR A 56 2.38 0.96 -15.32
N TYR A 57 2.62 0.57 -14.07
CA TYR A 57 3.10 1.46 -13.03
C TYR A 57 4.61 1.43 -12.95
N ASP A 58 5.22 2.61 -12.83
CA ASP A 58 6.64 2.72 -12.52
C ASP A 58 6.91 2.33 -11.05
N LEU A 59 5.89 2.51 -10.19
CA LEU A 59 5.95 2.12 -8.78
C LEU A 59 4.55 1.83 -8.21
N ILE A 60 4.43 0.70 -7.51
CA ILE A 60 3.31 0.36 -6.63
C ILE A 60 3.81 0.48 -5.19
N ALA A 61 3.19 1.36 -4.39
CA ALA A 61 3.61 1.64 -3.03
C ALA A 61 2.50 1.31 -2.03
N THR A 62 2.74 0.40 -1.09
CA THR A 62 1.85 0.15 0.05
C THR A 62 2.12 1.10 1.21
N GLY A 63 1.11 1.27 2.07
CA GLY A 63 1.12 2.26 3.12
C GLY A 63 2.01 1.91 4.31
N ASP A 64 1.75 0.76 4.94
CA ASP A 64 2.43 0.41 6.20
C ASP A 64 2.42 -1.09 6.50
N LEU A 65 2.72 -1.91 5.49
CA LEU A 65 2.89 -3.34 5.69
C LEU A 65 4.16 -3.67 6.49
N GLY A 66 5.16 -2.77 6.44
CA GLY A 66 6.50 -3.03 6.97
C GLY A 66 7.18 -4.17 6.23
N SER A 67 8.37 -4.56 6.70
CA SER A 67 9.17 -5.64 6.13
C SER A 67 8.41 -6.96 6.13
N VAL A 68 7.71 -7.30 7.22
CA VAL A 68 6.95 -8.57 7.33
C VAL A 68 5.83 -8.63 6.29
N GLY A 69 4.95 -7.63 6.26
CA GLY A 69 3.82 -7.63 5.33
C GLY A 69 4.27 -7.45 3.87
N TYR A 70 5.35 -6.70 3.62
CA TYR A 70 5.95 -6.56 2.28
C TYR A 70 6.36 -7.92 1.69
N HIS A 71 7.09 -8.74 2.44
CA HIS A 71 7.51 -10.07 1.95
C HIS A 71 6.32 -11.00 1.74
N ILE A 72 5.32 -10.97 2.62
CA ILE A 72 4.08 -11.74 2.47
C ILE A 72 3.32 -11.30 1.21
N ALA A 73 3.22 -9.99 0.94
CA ALA A 73 2.58 -9.48 -0.26
C ALA A 73 3.33 -9.94 -1.54
N CYS A 74 4.66 -9.92 -1.53
CA CYS A 74 5.47 -10.46 -2.62
C CYS A 74 5.17 -11.94 -2.91
N ASP A 75 5.02 -12.76 -1.86
CA ASP A 75 4.67 -14.17 -2.02
C ASP A 75 3.23 -14.38 -2.49
N LEU A 76 2.30 -13.54 -2.03
CA LEU A 76 0.91 -13.54 -2.50
C LEU A 76 0.80 -13.11 -3.96
N PHE A 77 1.59 -12.13 -4.43
CA PHE A 77 1.65 -11.79 -5.86
C PHE A 77 2.05 -13.00 -6.70
N LYS A 78 3.10 -13.73 -6.31
CA LYS A 78 3.53 -14.97 -6.99
C LYS A 78 2.43 -16.02 -6.97
N LYS A 79 1.80 -16.26 -5.81
CA LYS A 79 0.70 -17.23 -5.64
C LYS A 79 -0.49 -16.90 -6.53
N HIS A 80 -0.83 -15.62 -6.68
CA HIS A 80 -1.93 -15.14 -7.51
C HIS A 80 -1.54 -14.90 -8.98
N ARG A 81 -0.30 -15.24 -9.37
CA ARG A 81 0.24 -15.05 -10.72
C ARG A 81 0.17 -13.60 -11.20
N ILE A 82 0.36 -12.66 -10.27
CA ILE A 82 0.49 -11.23 -10.54
C ILE A 82 1.98 -10.97 -10.74
N ASN A 83 2.40 -10.80 -11.99
CA ASN A 83 3.80 -10.61 -12.34
C ASN A 83 4.22 -9.16 -12.09
N VAL A 84 4.53 -8.84 -10.84
CA VAL A 84 5.06 -7.53 -10.46
C VAL A 84 6.56 -7.49 -10.80
N PRO A 85 7.02 -6.62 -11.71
CA PRO A 85 8.44 -6.54 -12.04
C PRO A 85 9.31 -6.20 -10.83
N GLU A 86 10.54 -6.70 -10.81
CA GLU A 86 11.49 -6.38 -9.75
C GLU A 86 11.73 -4.86 -9.65
N GLY A 87 11.75 -4.34 -8.43
CA GLY A 87 11.93 -2.91 -8.16
C GLY A 87 10.69 -2.04 -8.38
N THR A 88 9.56 -2.60 -8.83
CA THR A 88 8.31 -1.84 -9.04
C THR A 88 7.33 -1.89 -7.86
N TYR A 89 7.70 -2.56 -6.76
CA TYR A 89 6.89 -2.65 -5.56
C TYR A 89 7.70 -2.25 -4.32
N ILE A 90 7.10 -1.45 -3.45
CA ILE A 90 7.73 -0.97 -2.22
C ILE A 90 6.68 -0.71 -1.14
N ASP A 91 7.12 -0.63 0.12
CA ASP A 91 6.28 -0.21 1.24
C ASP A 91 6.80 1.09 1.85
N CYS A 92 5.90 2.03 2.17
CA CYS A 92 6.29 3.31 2.76
C CYS A 92 6.89 3.13 4.17
N GLY A 93 6.46 2.12 4.92
CA GLY A 93 7.01 1.78 6.23
C GLY A 93 8.47 1.33 6.17
N ILE A 94 8.90 0.74 5.06
CA ILE A 94 10.31 0.37 4.82
C ILE A 94 11.14 1.59 4.41
N LEU A 95 10.56 2.53 3.65
CA LEU A 95 11.29 3.69 3.11
C LEU A 95 11.49 4.85 4.10
N ILE A 96 10.62 4.99 5.09
CA ILE A 96 10.56 6.19 5.92
C ILE A 96 11.72 6.30 6.93
N TYR A 97 12.35 5.18 7.29
CA TYR A 97 13.42 5.10 8.27
C TYR A 97 14.68 4.49 7.65
N GLN A 98 15.82 4.79 8.26
CA GLN A 98 17.09 4.16 7.94
C GLN A 98 17.29 2.87 8.74
N ASP A 99 18.12 1.96 8.22
CA ASP A 99 18.41 0.65 8.81
C ASP A 99 19.04 0.72 10.21
N ASP A 100 19.72 1.83 10.55
CA ASP A 100 20.36 2.06 11.85
C ASP A 100 19.41 2.60 12.92
N GLN A 101 18.19 2.95 12.55
CA GLN A 101 17.16 3.40 13.49
C GLN A 101 16.45 2.17 14.09
N PRO A 102 16.11 2.19 15.39
CA PRO A 102 15.54 1.02 16.09
C PRO A 102 14.04 0.82 15.74
N VAL A 103 13.74 0.55 14.47
CA VAL A 103 12.39 0.50 13.90
C VAL A 103 12.03 -0.92 13.44
N ILE A 104 12.02 -1.87 14.39
CA ILE A 104 11.62 -3.29 14.26
C ILE A 104 11.32 -3.75 12.82
N ALA A 105 10.06 -3.62 12.36
CA ALA A 105 9.62 -4.05 11.04
C ALA A 105 9.39 -2.87 10.07
N GLY A 106 9.65 -1.63 10.47
CA GLY A 106 9.38 -0.42 9.70
C GLY A 106 8.33 0.49 10.35
N GLY A 107 8.01 1.59 9.66
CA GLY A 107 7.01 2.56 10.07
C GLY A 107 5.58 2.11 9.81
N SER A 108 4.65 2.68 10.59
CA SER A 108 3.21 2.43 10.43
C SER A 108 2.36 3.64 10.79
N GLY A 109 1.07 3.56 10.49
CA GLY A 109 0.08 4.57 10.80
C GLY A 109 -0.21 5.51 9.63
N CYS A 110 -1.30 6.28 9.77
CA CYS A 110 -1.80 7.17 8.72
C CYS A 110 -0.77 8.23 8.27
N GLY A 111 0.16 8.61 9.14
CA GLY A 111 1.25 9.52 8.80
C GLY A 111 2.26 8.92 7.83
N CYS A 112 2.55 7.61 7.92
CA CYS A 112 3.61 6.96 7.16
C CYS A 112 3.34 7.03 5.65
N SER A 113 2.20 6.49 5.22
CA SER A 113 1.78 6.52 3.82
C SER A 113 1.65 7.95 3.28
N ALA A 114 1.13 8.88 4.08
CA ALA A 114 0.93 10.27 3.67
C ALA A 114 2.25 11.02 3.46
N VAL A 115 3.19 10.96 4.42
CA VAL A 115 4.44 11.73 4.33
C VAL A 115 5.38 11.16 3.28
N VAL A 116 5.42 9.83 3.09
CA VAL A 116 6.22 9.23 2.02
C VAL A 116 5.61 9.55 0.65
N THR A 117 4.29 9.44 0.51
CA THR A 117 3.62 9.77 -0.76
C THR A 117 3.81 11.24 -1.15
N TYR A 118 3.44 12.17 -0.27
CA TYR A 118 3.47 13.60 -0.60
C TYR A 118 4.87 14.21 -0.48
N GLY A 119 5.71 13.69 0.41
CA GLY A 119 7.04 14.21 0.69
C GLY A 119 8.15 13.61 -0.16
N HIS A 120 8.02 12.35 -0.59
CA HIS A 120 9.02 11.64 -1.39
C HIS A 120 8.51 11.36 -2.81
N PHE A 121 7.46 10.55 -2.99
CA PHE A 121 7.02 10.14 -4.33
C PHE A 121 6.51 11.29 -5.18
N MET A 122 5.71 12.20 -4.63
CA MET A 122 5.20 13.36 -5.37
C MET A 122 6.34 14.25 -5.90
N LYS A 123 7.42 14.42 -5.13
CA LYS A 123 8.60 15.17 -5.61
C LYS A 123 9.31 14.46 -6.76
N ARG A 124 9.38 13.13 -6.73
CA ARG A 124 9.96 12.32 -7.81
C ARG A 124 9.12 12.40 -9.08
N ILE A 125 7.79 12.44 -8.94
CA ILE A 125 6.88 12.70 -10.07
C ILE A 125 7.11 14.08 -10.67
N LEU A 126 7.18 15.11 -9.83
CA LEU A 126 7.42 16.49 -10.29
C LEU A 126 8.80 16.68 -10.97
N LYS A 127 9.77 15.83 -10.64
CA LYS A 127 11.09 15.77 -11.31
C LYS A 127 11.10 14.92 -12.59
N GLY A 128 10.01 14.22 -12.90
CA GLY A 128 9.91 13.30 -14.04
C GLY A 128 10.62 11.95 -13.83
N GLU A 129 11.03 11.63 -12.60
CA GLU A 129 11.67 10.35 -12.25
C GLU A 129 10.66 9.20 -12.17
N LEU A 130 9.41 9.52 -11.82
CA LEU A 130 8.26 8.62 -11.82
C LEU A 130 7.16 9.27 -12.65
N LYS A 131 6.48 8.51 -13.50
CA LYS A 131 5.38 9.01 -14.33
C LYS A 131 4.04 8.47 -13.85
N ARG A 132 3.99 7.21 -13.43
CA ARG A 132 2.75 6.54 -13.03
C ARG A 132 2.99 5.74 -11.76
N ILE A 133 2.31 6.10 -10.68
CA ILE A 133 2.38 5.35 -9.43
C ILE A 133 1.00 4.89 -8.98
N LEU A 134 0.97 3.77 -8.27
CA LEU A 134 -0.20 3.28 -7.55
C LEU A 134 0.09 3.31 -6.06
N VAL A 135 -0.61 4.16 -5.31
CA VAL A 135 -0.47 4.26 -3.85
C VAL A 135 -1.60 3.49 -3.18
N VAL A 136 -1.27 2.59 -2.27
CA VAL A 136 -2.22 1.66 -1.63
C VAL A 136 -2.17 1.84 -0.11
N GLY A 137 -3.12 2.60 0.42
CA GLY A 137 -3.26 2.79 1.87
C GLY A 137 -3.89 1.58 2.53
N THR A 138 -3.18 0.97 3.49
CA THR A 138 -3.59 -0.20 4.26
C THR A 138 -4.09 0.19 5.64
N GLY A 139 -4.96 -0.64 6.23
CA GLY A 139 -5.42 -0.45 7.59
C GLY A 139 -5.95 -1.74 8.22
N ALA A 140 -5.66 -1.91 9.51
CA ALA A 140 -6.25 -2.93 10.35
C ALA A 140 -7.40 -2.33 11.17
N LEU A 141 -8.56 -2.99 11.14
CA LEU A 141 -9.79 -2.56 11.78
C LEU A 141 -9.94 -3.30 13.12
N LEU A 142 -9.16 -2.91 14.13
CA LEU A 142 -9.21 -3.49 15.47
C LEU A 142 -9.48 -2.46 16.56
N SER A 143 -9.91 -2.94 17.71
CA SER A 143 -10.08 -2.16 18.94
C SER A 143 -9.51 -2.93 20.13
N PRO A 144 -9.24 -2.26 21.27
CA PRO A 144 -8.84 -2.96 22.49
C PRO A 144 -9.84 -4.04 22.92
N LEU A 145 -11.14 -3.81 22.69
CA LEU A 145 -12.21 -4.74 23.03
C LEU A 145 -12.20 -5.98 22.14
N SER A 146 -12.14 -5.82 20.81
CA SER A 146 -12.14 -6.95 19.87
C SER A 146 -10.93 -7.86 20.10
N TYR A 147 -9.77 -7.28 20.42
CA TYR A 147 -8.59 -8.04 20.84
C TYR A 147 -8.82 -8.83 22.13
N GLN A 148 -9.37 -8.21 23.17
CA GLN A 148 -9.68 -8.90 24.44
C GLN A 148 -10.69 -10.03 24.25
N GLN A 149 -11.60 -9.89 23.28
CA GLN A 149 -12.58 -10.91 22.90
C GLN A 149 -12.00 -11.99 21.98
N LYS A 150 -10.71 -11.91 21.62
CA LYS A 150 -10.00 -12.84 20.72
C LYS A 150 -10.64 -12.92 19.33
N GLU A 151 -11.24 -11.82 18.88
CA GLU A 151 -11.71 -11.70 17.52
C GLU A 151 -10.53 -11.64 16.54
N SER A 152 -10.79 -12.01 15.28
CA SER A 152 -9.83 -11.80 14.20
C SER A 152 -9.70 -10.31 13.85
N ILE A 153 -8.65 -9.97 13.12
CA ILE A 153 -8.29 -8.61 12.73
C ILE A 153 -8.70 -8.42 11.26
N PRO A 154 -9.88 -7.84 10.97
CA PRO A 154 -10.25 -7.48 9.62
C PRO A 154 -9.36 -6.36 9.10
N CYS A 155 -8.88 -6.48 7.87
CA CYS A 155 -8.04 -5.48 7.22
C CYS A 155 -8.67 -4.97 5.93
N ILE A 156 -8.29 -3.76 5.52
CA ILE A 156 -8.76 -3.13 4.27
C ILE A 156 -7.60 -2.38 3.61
N ALA A 157 -7.68 -2.22 2.29
CA ALA A 157 -6.75 -1.38 1.54
C ALA A 157 -7.47 -0.57 0.46
N HIS A 158 -7.08 0.68 0.25
CA HIS A 158 -7.61 1.54 -0.82
C HIS A 158 -6.49 2.03 -1.72
N ALA A 159 -6.70 2.01 -3.03
CA ALA A 159 -5.69 2.38 -4.01
C ALA A 159 -6.06 3.65 -4.78
N VAL A 160 -5.06 4.48 -5.08
CA VAL A 160 -5.19 5.69 -5.91
C VAL A 160 -4.01 5.74 -6.87
N SER A 161 -4.29 5.93 -8.17
CA SER A 161 -3.25 6.13 -9.18
C SER A 161 -2.98 7.63 -9.38
N ILE A 162 -1.70 7.98 -9.40
CA ILE A 162 -1.20 9.34 -9.63
C ILE A 162 -0.30 9.31 -10.86
N GLU A 163 -0.59 10.14 -11.85
CA GLU A 163 0.13 10.16 -13.13
C GLU A 163 0.56 11.59 -13.53
N SER A 164 1.77 11.75 -14.09
CA SER A 164 2.30 13.03 -14.61
C SER A 164 1.89 13.30 -16.06
#